data_AF-A0A963VLE6-F1
#
_entry.id   AF-A0A963VLE6-F1
#
_cell.length_a   1.000
_cell.length_b   1.000
_cell.length_c   1.000
_cell.angle_alpha   90.00
_cell.angle_beta   90.00
_cell.angle_gamma   90.00
#
_symmetry.space_group_name_H-M   'P 1'
#
loop_
_entity.id
_entity.type
_entity.pdbx_description
1 polymer ?
#
loop_
_entity_poly.entity_id
_entity_poly.type
_entity_poly.pdbx_seq_one_letter_code
_entity_poly.pdbx_strand_id
1 'polypeptide(L)' 'MIPGQILCPDGTLLLNEGAAAITLMVANTGDRPVQVGSHYHFAEANPALSFDRDAARGYRLDIAAGTAVR' A
#
# COMPACT_ATOMS: atom_id res chain seq x y z
N MET A 1 38.37 -2.30 7.83
CA MET A 1 37.85 -2.30 6.45
C MET A 1 36.74 -3.35 6.40
N ILE A 2 35.52 -2.96 5.98
CA ILE A 2 34.38 -3.88 5.91
C ILE A 2 33.99 -4.01 4.43
N PRO A 3 34.37 -5.11 3.74
CA PRO A 3 33.94 -5.34 2.36
C PRO A 3 32.41 -5.35 2.26
N GLY A 4 31.87 -4.54 1.35
CA GLY A 4 30.43 -4.43 1.13
C GLY A 4 29.68 -3.50 2.08
N GLN A 5 30.37 -2.73 2.94
CA GLN A 5 29.65 -1.73 3.74
C GLN A 5 28.97 -0.68 2.85
N ILE A 6 27.71 -0.38 3.14
CA ILE A 6 26.98 0.74 2.57
C ILE A 6 26.92 1.82 3.64
N LEU A 7 27.43 3.01 3.32
CA LEU A 7 27.29 4.21 4.14
C LEU A 7 26.15 5.04 3.56
N CYS A 8 24.93 4.80 4.02
CA CYS A 8 23.78 5.60 3.60
C CYS A 8 23.87 7.00 4.21
N PRO A 9 23.61 8.07 3.44
CA PRO A 9 23.44 9.39 4.01
C PRO A 9 22.18 9.43 4.89
N ASP A 10 22.17 10.34 5.86
CA ASP A 10 20.97 10.65 6.63
C ASP A 10 19.90 11.27 5.71
N GLY A 11 18.63 10.97 5.99
CA GLY A 11 17.50 11.56 5.28
C GLY A 11 16.31 10.61 5.14
N THR A 12 15.31 11.08 4.40
CA THR A 12 14.12 10.31 4.04
C THR A 12 13.83 10.49 2.55
N LEU A 13 13.11 9.53 1.97
CA LEU A 13 12.67 9.59 0.58
C LEU A 13 11.16 9.80 0.57
N LEU A 14 10.71 10.84 -0.13
CA LEU A 14 9.30 11.03 -0.44
C LEU A 14 8.90 10.04 -1.54
N LEU A 15 7.86 9.25 -1.28
CA LEU A 15 7.31 8.30 -2.24
C LEU A 15 6.05 8.88 -2.87
N ASN A 16 5.80 8.47 -4.12
CA ASN A 16 4.58 8.83 -4.87
C ASN A 16 4.31 10.34 -4.96
N GLU A 17 5.37 11.15 -5.00
CA GLU A 17 5.26 12.61 -5.08
C GLU A 17 4.38 13.06 -6.26
N GLY A 18 3.45 13.97 -5.98
CA GLY A 18 2.51 14.50 -6.97
C GLY A 18 1.34 13.58 -7.33
N ALA A 19 1.28 12.35 -6.82
CA ALA A 19 0.13 11.48 -7.00
C ALA A 19 -1.03 11.92 -6.11
N ALA A 20 -2.26 11.86 -6.64
CA ALA A 20 -3.45 12.05 -5.82
C ALA A 20 -3.63 10.84 -4.89
N ALA A 21 -3.83 11.10 -3.60
CA ALA A 21 -4.12 10.08 -2.59
C ALA A 21 -5.49 10.34 -1.95
N ILE A 22 -6.16 9.26 -1.54
CA ILE A 22 -7.41 9.30 -0.79
C ILE A 22 -7.27 8.39 0.44
N THR A 23 -8.03 8.71 1.49
CA THR A 23 -8.07 7.89 2.71
C THR A 23 -9.43 7.22 2.82
N LEU A 24 -9.44 5.89 2.94
CA LEU A 24 -10.65 5.09 3.11
C LEU A 24 -10.55 4.23 4.37
N MET A 25 -11.67 4.11 5.08
CA MET A 25 -11.80 3.12 6.15
C MET A 25 -12.14 1.76 5.53
N VAL A 26 -11.45 0.71 5.96
CA VAL A 26 -11.59 -0.65 5.40
C VAL A 26 -11.79 -1.62 6.54
N ALA A 27 -12.82 -2.48 6.44
CA ALA A 27 -13.06 -3.55 7.40
C ALA A 27 -13.00 -4.92 6.72
N ASN A 28 -12.26 -5.87 7.30
CA ASN A 28 -12.32 -7.27 6.88
C ASN A 28 -13.49 -7.96 7.59
N THR A 29 -14.53 -8.33 6.82
CA THR A 29 -15.71 -9.03 7.30
C THR A 29 -15.60 -10.56 7.13
N GLY A 30 -14.48 -11.04 6.60
CA GLY A 30 -14.20 -12.47 6.44
C GLY A 30 -13.68 -13.12 7.70
N ASP A 31 -13.61 -14.45 7.67
CA ASP A 31 -13.08 -15.31 8.75
C ASP A 31 -11.58 -15.57 8.65
N ARG A 32 -10.94 -15.07 7.58
CA ARG A 32 -9.53 -15.26 7.29
C ARG A 32 -8.83 -13.91 7.07
N PRO A 33 -7.55 -13.82 7.44
CA PRO A 33 -6.78 -12.60 7.21
C PRO A 33 -6.59 -12.35 5.72
N VAL A 34 -6.61 -11.07 5.33
CA VAL A 34 -6.40 -10.59 3.97
C VAL A 34 -5.18 -9.69 3.97
N GLN A 35 -4.34 -9.79 2.94
CA GLN A 35 -3.19 -8.92 2.75
C GLN A 35 -3.19 -8.40 1.31
N VAL A 36 -3.01 -7.08 1.13
CA VAL A 36 -3.07 -6.42 -0.17
C VAL A 36 -1.74 -5.73 -0.47
N GLY A 37 -1.18 -6.00 -1.66
CA GLY A 37 0.11 -5.46 -2.08
C GLY A 37 0.05 -4.04 -2.64
N SER A 38 1.19 -3.35 -2.62
CA SER A 38 1.37 -1.95 -3.05
C SER A 38 0.77 -1.57 -4.41
N HIS A 39 0.77 -2.47 -5.39
CA HIS A 39 0.35 -2.19 -6.78
C HIS A 39 -0.94 -2.91 -7.21
N TYR A 40 -1.64 -3.56 -6.28
CA TYR A 40 -2.91 -4.18 -6.58
C TYR A 40 -3.98 -3.08 -6.77
N HIS A 41 -4.84 -3.22 -7.78
CA HIS A 41 -5.94 -2.28 -8.00
C HIS A 41 -6.95 -2.39 -6.85
N PHE A 42 -6.99 -1.38 -5.98
CA PHE A 42 -7.60 -1.53 -4.65
C PHE A 42 -9.10 -1.81 -4.73
N ALA A 43 -9.80 -1.23 -5.70
CA ALA A 43 -11.23 -1.48 -5.94
C ALA A 43 -11.56 -2.95 -6.25
N GLU A 44 -10.59 -3.76 -6.70
CA GLU A 44 -10.78 -5.18 -7.01
C GLU A 44 -10.34 -6.12 -5.87
N ALA A 45 -9.92 -5.57 -4.72
CA ALA A 45 -9.41 -6.38 -3.61
C ALA A 45 -10.46 -7.37 -3.09
N ASN A 46 -10.05 -8.35 -2.28
CA ASN A 46 -10.92 -9.42 -1.77
C ASN A 46 -12.35 -8.92 -1.40
N PRO A 47 -13.43 -9.53 -1.89
CA PRO A 47 -14.81 -9.10 -1.60
C PRO A 47 -15.17 -9.06 -0.11
N ALA A 48 -14.45 -9.79 0.74
CA ALA A 48 -14.62 -9.72 2.21
C ALA A 48 -14.11 -8.41 2.83
N LEU A 49 -13.42 -7.55 2.06
CA LEU A 49 -13.08 -6.21 2.49
C LEU A 49 -14.24 -5.25 2.16
N SER A 50 -14.86 -4.71 3.20
CA SER A 50 -15.94 -3.72 3.14
C SER A 50 -15.36 -2.30 3.17
N PHE A 51 -15.56 -1.56 2.09
CA PHE A 51 -15.19 -0.15 1.89
C PHE A 51 -15.88 0.42 0.64
N ASP A 52 -15.74 1.73 0.39
CA ASP A 52 -16.26 2.38 -0.82
C ASP A 52 -15.43 1.99 -2.07
N ARG A 53 -15.98 1.08 -2.88
CA ARG A 53 -15.33 0.54 -4.08
C ARG A 53 -15.26 1.56 -5.21
N ASP A 54 -16.25 2.45 -5.32
CA ASP A 54 -16.31 3.45 -6.38
C ASP A 54 -15.26 4.54 -6.12
N ALA A 55 -15.10 4.96 -4.87
CA ALA A 55 -14.03 5.88 -4.48
C ALA A 55 -12.63 5.30 -4.72
N ALA A 56 -12.45 3.98 -4.55
CA ALA A 56 -11.16 3.30 -4.73
C ALA A 56 -10.76 3.03 -6.19
N ARG A 57 -11.63 3.32 -7.16
CA ARG A 57 -11.39 2.96 -8.57
C ARG A 57 -10.24 3.76 -9.17
N GLY A 58 -9.27 3.06 -9.76
CA GLY A 58 -8.04 3.65 -10.29
C GLY A 58 -6.94 3.88 -9.25
N TYR A 59 -7.18 3.54 -7.98
CA TYR A 59 -6.22 3.71 -6.90
C TYR A 59 -5.52 2.40 -6.51
N ARG A 60 -4.35 2.55 -5.90
CA ARG A 60 -3.55 1.52 -5.25
C ARG A 60 -3.09 2.02 -3.88
N LEU A 61 -2.53 1.14 -3.05
CA LEU A 61 -1.99 1.56 -1.75
C LEU A 61 -0.81 2.52 -1.93
N ASP A 62 -0.84 3.61 -1.18
CA ASP A 62 0.22 4.62 -1.11
C ASP A 62 1.33 4.18 -0.12
N ILE A 63 2.05 3.13 -0.48
CA ILE A 63 3.09 2.51 0.33
C ILE A 63 4.33 2.19 -0.51
N ALA A 64 5.45 1.84 0.15
CA ALA A 64 6.67 1.44 -0.54
C ALA A 64 6.44 0.24 -1.50
N ALA A 65 7.03 0.31 -2.69
CA ALA A 65 6.88 -0.73 -3.71
C ALA A 65 7.34 -2.10 -3.17
N GLY A 66 6.57 -3.14 -3.48
CA GLY A 66 6.81 -4.51 -3.02
C GLY A 66 6.31 -4.81 -1.60
N THR A 67 5.91 -3.79 -0.82
CA THR A 67 5.29 -4.01 0.51
C THR A 67 3.78 -4.26 0.41
N ALA A 68 3.14 -4.58 1.54
CA ALA A 68 1.73 -4.90 1.63
C ALA A 68 1.15 -4.50 3.00
N VAL A 69 -0.17 -4.33 3.06
CA VAL A 69 -0.94 -4.08 4.29
C VAL A 69 -1.76 -5.34 4.62
N ARG A 70 -1.82 -5.72 5.90
CA ARG A 70 -2.52 -6.90 6.42
C ARG A 70 -3.40 -6.53 7.61
#